data_AF-A0A2N5ZSP5-F1
#
_entry.id   AF-A0A2N5ZSP5-F1
#
_cell.length_a   1.000
_cell.length_b   1.000
_cell.length_c   1.000
_cell.angle_alpha   90.00
_cell.angle_beta   90.00
_cell.angle_gamma   90.00
#
_symmetry.space_group_name_H-M   'P 1'
#
loop_
_entity.id
_entity.type
_entity.pdbx_description
1 polymer ?
#
loop_
_entity_poly.entity_id
_entity_poly.type
_entity_poly.pdbx_seq_one_letter_code
_entity_poly.pdbx_strand_id
1 'polypeptide(L)'
;MKFSTKTYRLLFWLLILSFIVVSSIPIGGKFNRTISLDEFDFRLDYLLHFIAYFVIGISAALAYRPNWKVLLLLIIFAIAEEGHQYWIPSRTLNPVDFMYDIIGLFSGIGLIYLRKRFIP
;
A
#
# COMPACT_ATOMS: atom_id res chain seq x y z
N MET A 1 -5.28 16.23 18.49
CA MET A 1 -6.38 15.36 18.97
C MET A 1 -5.99 13.90 18.76
N LYS A 2 -5.84 13.08 19.81
CA LYS A 2 -5.57 11.63 19.65
C LYS A 2 -6.92 10.92 19.43
N PHE A 3 -7.14 10.33 18.27
CA PHE A 3 -8.34 9.52 18.01
C PHE A 3 -8.35 8.24 18.85
N SER A 4 -9.56 7.69 19.05
CA SER A 4 -9.71 6.39 19.72
C SER A 4 -9.19 5.25 18.82
N THR A 5 -8.76 4.14 19.42
CA THR A 5 -8.36 2.94 18.68
C THR A 5 -9.48 2.42 17.77
N LYS A 6 -10.75 2.57 18.16
CA LYS A 6 -11.90 2.17 17.33
C LYS A 6 -11.96 3.02 16.06
N THR A 7 -11.72 4.32 16.18
CA THR A 7 -11.67 5.26 15.04
C THR A 7 -10.55 4.89 14.08
N TYR A 8 -9.34 4.61 14.56
CA TYR A 8 -8.23 4.18 13.68
C TYR A 8 -8.55 2.88 12.95
N ARG A 9 -9.16 1.90 13.61
CA ARG A 9 -9.59 0.65 12.96
C ARG A 9 -10.65 0.90 11.89
N LEU A 10 -11.64 1.74 12.17
CA LEU A 10 -12.65 2.11 11.17
C LEU A 10 -11.99 2.77 9.94
N LEU A 11 -11.11 3.76 10.17
CA LEU A 11 -10.38 4.42 9.09
C LEU A 11 -9.50 3.45 8.29
N PHE A 12 -8.85 2.50 8.96
CA PHE A 12 -8.08 1.45 8.30
C PHE A 12 -8.95 0.58 7.40
N TRP A 13 -10.11 0.11 7.87
CA TRP A 13 -10.99 -0.71 7.04
C TRP A 13 -11.64 0.08 5.90
N LEU A 14 -11.99 1.35 6.12
CA LEU A 14 -12.46 2.24 5.05
C LEU A 14 -11.37 2.46 4.00
N LEU A 15 -10.11 2.60 4.41
CA LEU A 15 -8.97 2.70 3.51
C LEU A 15 -8.78 1.41 2.69
N ILE A 16 -8.80 0.24 3.32
CA ILE A 16 -8.71 -1.06 2.64
C ILE A 16 -9.84 -1.22 1.63
N LEU A 17 -11.08 -0.95 2.04
CA LEU A 17 -12.24 -1.04 1.14
C LEU A 17 -12.12 -0.06 -0.04
N SER A 18 -11.70 1.18 0.22
CA SER A 18 -11.50 2.17 -0.84
C SER A 18 -10.39 1.74 -1.80
N PHE A 19 -9.31 1.16 -1.28
CA PHE A 19 -8.20 0.66 -2.09
C PHE A 19 -8.67 -0.46 -3.03
N ILE A 20 -9.39 -1.47 -2.52
CA ILE A 20 -9.97 -2.55 -3.33
C ILE A 20 -10.88 -2.00 -4.43
N VAL A 21 -11.78 -1.07 -4.08
CA VAL A 21 -12.70 -0.47 -5.06
C VAL A 21 -11.94 0.25 -6.16
N VAL A 22 -10.91 1.03 -5.81
CA VAL A 22 -10.09 1.77 -6.78
C VAL A 22 -9.21 0.84 -7.62
N SER A 23 -8.64 -0.21 -7.03
CA SER A 23 -7.81 -1.19 -7.73
C SER A 23 -8.64 -2.00 -8.74
N SER A 24 -9.93 -2.27 -8.45
CA SER A 24 -10.88 -2.93 -9.35
C SER A 24 -11.28 -2.12 -10.60
N ILE A 25 -10.96 -0.82 -10.69
CA ILE A 25 -11.37 0.00 -11.84
C ILE A 25 -10.40 -0.23 -13.01
N PRO A 26 -10.89 -0.64 -14.21
CA PRO A 26 -10.07 -0.87 -15.39
C PRO A 26 -9.67 0.45 -16.06
N ILE A 27 -8.82 1.25 -15.39
CA ILE A 27 -8.41 2.59 -15.85
C ILE A 27 -7.39 2.51 -17.02
N GLY A 28 -6.97 1.32 -17.45
CA GLY A 28 -6.25 1.13 -18.71
C GLY A 28 -4.90 1.82 -18.78
N GLY A 29 -4.07 1.69 -17.74
CA GLY A 29 -2.71 2.22 -17.73
C GLY A 29 -2.61 3.73 -17.93
N LYS A 30 -3.70 4.51 -17.82
CA LYS A 30 -3.66 5.98 -18.01
C LYS A 30 -2.74 6.70 -17.03
N PHE A 31 -2.46 6.08 -15.88
CA PHE A 31 -1.49 6.56 -14.89
C PHE A 31 -0.09 5.94 -15.04
N ASN A 32 0.08 4.98 -15.95
CA ASN A 32 1.34 4.29 -16.27
C ASN A 32 2.23 5.16 -17.17
N ARG A 33 2.46 6.41 -16.74
CA ARG A 33 3.41 7.29 -17.43
C ARG A 33 4.82 6.87 -17.04
N THR A 34 5.63 6.58 -18.04
CA THR A 34 7.05 6.38 -17.88
C THR A 34 7.75 7.73 -17.99
N ILE A 35 8.56 8.06 -16.98
CA ILE A 35 9.51 9.16 -17.03
C ILE A 35 10.82 8.55 -17.51
N SER A 36 11.23 8.89 -18.72
CA SER A 36 12.52 8.50 -19.29
C SER A 36 13.55 9.58 -18.97
N LEU A 37 14.58 9.22 -18.20
CA LEU A 37 15.75 10.05 -17.93
C LEU A 37 16.96 9.37 -18.58
N ASP A 38 17.42 9.86 -19.73
CA ASP A 38 18.55 9.37 -20.55
C ASP A 38 18.77 7.84 -20.63
N GLU A 39 19.16 7.18 -19.54
CA GLU A 39 19.41 5.73 -19.43
C GLU A 39 18.39 4.96 -18.54
N PHE A 40 17.42 5.64 -17.91
CA PHE A 40 16.52 5.05 -16.92
C PHE A 40 15.06 5.40 -17.18
N ASP A 41 14.23 4.35 -17.32
CA ASP A 41 12.79 4.45 -17.43
C ASP A 41 12.12 4.18 -16.08
N PHE A 42 11.46 5.20 -15.51
CA PHE A 42 10.72 5.07 -14.27
C PHE A 42 9.21 5.15 -14.50
N ARG A 43 8.47 4.09 -14.17
CA ARG A 43 7.00 4.10 -14.21
C ARG A 43 6.44 4.76 -12.97
N LEU A 44 5.63 5.81 -13.13
CA LEU A 44 4.96 6.51 -12.02
C LEU A 44 4.04 5.59 -11.20
N ASP A 45 3.54 4.52 -11.81
CA ASP A 45 2.74 3.48 -11.17
C ASP A 45 3.46 2.86 -9.96
N TYR A 46 4.78 2.66 -10.06
CA TYR A 46 5.62 2.15 -8.96
C TYR A 46 5.59 3.06 -7.74
N LEU A 47 5.61 4.38 -7.97
CA LEU A 47 5.51 5.38 -6.91
C LEU A 47 4.11 5.38 -6.28
N LEU A 48 3.05 5.20 -7.08
CA LEU A 48 1.68 5.13 -6.57
C LEU A 48 1.48 3.89 -5.69
N HIS A 49 1.98 2.74 -6.12
CA HIS A 49 2.00 1.49 -5.34
C HIS A 49 2.72 1.68 -4.00
N PHE A 50 3.93 2.23 -4.03
CA PHE A 50 4.68 2.58 -2.82
C PHE A 50 3.88 3.50 -1.89
N ILE A 51 3.34 4.61 -2.40
CA ILE A 51 2.60 5.59 -1.57
C ILE A 51 1.35 4.95 -0.97
N ALA A 52 0.59 4.17 -1.75
CA ALA A 52 -0.63 3.54 -1.27
C ALA A 52 -0.33 2.57 -0.11
N TYR A 53 0.65 1.69 -0.28
CA TYR A 53 1.02 0.75 0.77
C TYR A 53 1.75 1.39 1.94
N PHE A 54 2.45 2.50 1.72
CA PHE A 54 3.00 3.33 2.79
C PHE A 54 1.88 3.89 3.70
N VAL A 55 0.80 4.41 3.11
CA VAL A 55 -0.36 4.90 3.85
C VAL A 55 -1.09 3.74 4.56
N ILE A 56 -1.24 2.59 3.90
CA ILE A 56 -1.79 1.37 4.52
C ILE A 56 -0.95 0.94 5.72
N GLY A 57 0.38 0.94 5.59
CA GLY A 57 1.32 0.59 6.66
C GLY A 57 1.23 1.52 7.86
N ILE A 58 1.17 2.84 7.63
CA ILE A 58 0.93 3.84 8.69
C ILE A 58 -0.42 3.57 9.38
N SER A 59 -1.49 3.43 8.60
CA SER A 59 -2.85 3.22 9.11
C SER A 59 -2.93 1.94 9.96
N ALA A 60 -2.32 0.85 9.48
CA ALA A 60 -2.24 -0.41 10.21
C ALA A 60 -1.50 -0.25 11.55
N ALA A 61 -0.36 0.44 11.58
CA ALA A 61 0.44 0.66 12.80
C ALA A 61 -0.21 1.63 13.81
N LEU A 62 -1.18 2.44 13.36
CA LEU A 62 -2.03 3.27 14.22
C LEU A 62 -3.25 2.48 14.74
N ALA A 63 -3.86 1.63 13.91
CA ALA A 63 -5.05 0.85 14.24
C ALA A 63 -4.76 -0.41 15.09
N TYR A 64 -3.60 -1.02 14.88
CA TYR A 64 -3.19 -2.28 15.47
C TYR A 64 -1.77 -2.19 16.03
N ARG A 65 -1.48 -3.00 17.06
CA ARG A 65 -0.10 -3.18 17.51
C ARG A 65 0.65 -4.01 16.47
N PRO A 66 1.73 -3.49 15.85
CA PRO A 66 2.47 -4.22 14.83
C PRO A 66 3.03 -5.51 15.43
N ASN A 67 2.72 -6.62 14.78
CA ASN A 67 3.23 -7.95 15.11
C ASN A 67 3.27 -8.80 13.84
N TRP A 68 3.92 -9.96 13.91
CA TRP A 68 4.12 -10.82 12.73
C TRP A 68 2.81 -11.26 12.06
N LYS A 69 1.71 -11.44 12.80
CA LYS A 69 0.41 -11.83 12.23
C LYS A 69 -0.19 -10.69 11.41
N VAL A 70 -0.11 -9.46 11.92
CA VAL A 70 -0.58 -8.26 11.19
C VAL A 70 0.24 -8.06 9.92
N LEU A 71 1.57 -8.19 10.02
CA LEU A 71 2.46 -8.11 8.85
C LEU A 71 2.13 -9.19 7.82
N LEU A 72 1.98 -10.44 8.27
CA LEU A 72 1.64 -11.56 7.38
C LEU A 72 0.29 -11.32 6.67
N LEU A 73 -0.73 -10.84 7.39
CA LEU A 73 -2.03 -10.53 6.78
C LEU A 73 -1.93 -9.42 5.73
N LEU A 74 -1.13 -8.37 5.97
CA LEU A 74 -0.93 -7.28 5.03
C LEU A 74 -0.13 -7.72 3.79
N ILE A 75 0.83 -8.64 3.96
CA ILE A 75 1.57 -9.24 2.84
C ILE A 75 0.64 -10.15 2.03
N ILE A 76 -0.15 -10.99 2.68
CA ILE A 76 -1.16 -11.83 2.00
C ILE A 76 -2.16 -10.94 1.25
N PHE A 77 -2.59 -9.83 1.86
CA PHE A 77 -3.45 -8.86 1.20
C PHE A 77 -2.78 -8.26 -0.05
N ALA A 78 -1.50 -7.89 0.02
CA ALA A 78 -0.76 -7.38 -1.13
C ALA A 78 -0.65 -8.40 -2.27
N ILE A 79 -0.33 -9.65 -1.94
CA ILE A 79 -0.30 -10.76 -2.91
C ILE A 79 -1.69 -10.98 -3.53
N ALA A 80 -2.74 -10.94 -2.71
CA ALA A 80 -4.11 -11.14 -3.16
C ALA A 80 -4.59 -10.00 -4.07
N GLU A 81 -4.24 -8.75 -3.79
CA GLU A 81 -4.57 -7.59 -4.64
C GLU A 81 -3.85 -7.65 -5.99
N GLU A 82 -2.55 -7.94 -6.00
CA GLU A 82 -1.78 -8.09 -7.24
C GLU A 82 -2.28 -9.28 -8.07
N GLY A 83 -2.64 -10.39 -7.40
CA GLY A 83 -3.32 -11.53 -8.03
C GLY A 83 -4.71 -11.15 -8.55
N HIS A 84 -5.48 -10.36 -7.80
CA HIS A 84 -6.81 -9.89 -8.20
C HIS A 84 -6.76 -9.06 -9.48
N GLN A 85 -5.71 -8.26 -9.66
CA GLN A 85 -5.52 -7.46 -10.87
C GLN A 85 -5.41 -8.30 -12.15
N TYR A 86 -5.01 -9.58 -12.06
CA TYR A 86 -4.97 -10.48 -13.22
C TYR A 86 -6.34 -10.64 -13.90
N TRP A 87 -7.44 -10.56 -13.15
CA TRP A 87 -8.80 -10.69 -13.70
C TRP A 87 -9.39 -9.35 -14.18
N ILE A 88 -8.69 -8.24 -13.97
CA ILE A 88 -9.15 -6.92 -14.39
C ILE A 88 -8.66 -6.66 -15.82
N PRO A 89 -9.57 -6.40 -16.78
CA PRO A 89 -9.17 -6.01 -18.13
C PRO A 89 -8.22 -4.81 -18.08
N SER A 90 -7.19 -4.81 -18.91
CA SER A 90 -6.15 -3.75 -19.00
C SER A 90 -5.19 -3.62 -17.81
N ARG A 91 -5.24 -4.56 -16.85
CA ARG A 91 -4.22 -4.73 -15.82
C ARG A 91 -3.38 -5.98 -16.10
N THR A 92 -2.16 -5.97 -15.59
CA THR A 92 -1.21 -7.09 -15.72
C THR A 92 -0.57 -7.32 -14.37
N LEU A 93 -0.43 -8.59 -13.98
CA LEU A 93 0.36 -8.95 -12.81
C LEU A 93 1.81 -8.55 -13.03
N ASN A 94 2.34 -7.72 -12.15
CA ASN A 94 3.68 -7.16 -12.22
C ASN A 94 4.41 -7.36 -10.87
N PRO A 95 5.38 -8.28 -10.80
CA PRO A 95 6.14 -8.52 -9.57
C PRO A 95 6.88 -7.29 -9.04
N VAL A 96 7.19 -6.31 -9.90
CA VAL A 96 7.81 -5.05 -9.48
C VAL A 96 6.82 -4.19 -8.69
N ASP A 97 5.54 -4.18 -9.06
CA ASP A 97 4.50 -3.44 -8.33
C ASP A 97 4.34 -4.01 -6.91
N PHE A 98 4.29 -5.33 -6.79
CA PHE A 98 4.31 -6.02 -5.50
C PHE A 98 5.56 -5.67 -4.66
N MET A 99 6.74 -5.55 -5.28
CA MET A 99 7.94 -5.13 -4.55
C MET A 99 7.78 -3.72 -3.96
N TYR A 100 7.25 -2.76 -4.73
CA TYR A 100 6.98 -1.41 -4.23
C TYR A 100 5.89 -1.37 -3.15
N ASP A 101 4.88 -2.24 -3.24
CA ASP A 101 3.87 -2.44 -2.19
C ASP A 101 4.53 -2.85 -0.87
N ILE A 102 5.42 -3.84 -0.92
CA ILE A 102 6.14 -4.34 0.25
C ILE A 102 7.05 -3.26 0.85
N ILE A 103 7.84 -2.56 0.02
CA ILE A 103 8.73 -1.48 0.48
C ILE A 103 7.90 -0.35 1.12
N GLY A 104 6.79 0.04 0.50
CA GLY A 104 5.87 1.05 1.04
C GLY A 104 5.32 0.63 2.41
N LEU A 105 4.77 -0.58 2.49
CA LEU A 105 4.19 -1.16 3.69
C LEU A 105 5.17 -1.13 4.88
N PHE A 106 6.38 -1.65 4.68
CA PHE A 106 7.40 -1.69 5.73
C PHE A 106 7.87 -0.28 6.11
N SER A 107 8.02 0.62 5.15
CA SER A 107 8.41 2.02 5.39
C SER A 107 7.36 2.74 6.25
N GLY A 108 6.07 2.55 5.97
CA GLY A 108 4.99 3.18 6.73
C GLY A 108 4.88 2.68 8.17
N ILE A 109 4.99 1.36 8.36
CA ILE A 109 5.02 0.76 9.70
C ILE A 109 6.28 1.22 10.47
N GLY A 110 7.43 1.19 9.81
CA GLY A 110 8.72 1.63 10.35
C GLY A 110 8.67 3.08 10.84
N LEU A 111 8.08 3.98 10.06
CA LEU A 111 7.92 5.39 10.46
C LEU A 111 7.14 5.54 11.77
N ILE A 112 6.02 4.83 11.93
CA ILE A 112 5.22 4.89 13.16
C ILE A 112 5.96 4.26 14.34
N TYR A 113 6.70 3.19 14.11
CA TYR A 113 7.52 2.56 15.13
C TYR A 113 8.64 3.50 15.62
N LEU A 114 9.41 4.08 14.69
CA LEU A 114 10.47 5.05 14.99
C LEU A 114 9.90 6.28 15.71
N ARG A 115 8.78 6.82 15.24
CA ARG A 115 8.10 7.93 15.91
C ARG A 115 7.78 7.60 17.37
N LYS A 116 7.16 6.44 17.65
CA LYS A 116 6.82 6.02 19.03
C LYS A 116 8.07 5.76 19.87
N ARG A 117 9.20 5.41 19.26
CA ARG A 117 10.46 5.13 19.95
C ARG A 117 11.22 6.41 20.34
N PHE A 118 11.24 7.40 19.46
CA PHE A 118 12.06 8.61 19.62
C PHE A 118 11.27 9.86 20.04
N ILE A 119 9.95 9.89 19.82
CA ILE A 119 9.08 11.03 20.12
C ILE A 119 7.87 10.53 20.95
N PRO A 120 7.95 10.55 22.30
CA PRO A 120 6.90 10.05 23.18
C PRO A 120 5.57 10.85 23.10
#